data_AF-A0A833D596-F1
#
_entry.id   AF-A0A833D596-F1
#
_cell.length_a   1.000
_cell.length_b   1.000
_cell.length_c   1.000
_cell.angle_alpha   90.00
_cell.angle_beta   90.00
_cell.angle_gamma   90.00
#
_symmetry.space_group_name_H-M   'P 1'
#
loop_
_entity.id
_entity.type
_entity.pdbx_description
1 polymer ?
#
loop_
_entity_poly.entity_id
_entity_poly.type
_entity_poly.pdbx_seq_one_letter_code
_entity_poly.pdbx_strand_id
1 'polypeptide(L)'
;MSNPYNQPPYQQQPPYQQPYPQQPGQYPGQYPSPYPVAPPPFPPWSNLLFSGQGRINRGKWWAAVGIMLGAGLVLALIIGVVVGLGGAAGGQRGLIAGGIFVGVLYLAFFVVAIWVQIATGIKRLHDRDKSGHWLWLFVAVPLVLYVIGYALIIAD
;
A
#
# COMPACT_ATOMS: atom_id res chain seq x y z
N MET A 1 27.15 5.37 45.60
CA MET A 1 27.03 6.82 45.31
C MET A 1 26.46 6.95 43.91
N SER A 2 25.15 7.18 43.78
CA SER A 2 24.47 7.36 42.49
C SER A 2 24.70 8.77 41.98
N ASN A 3 25.14 8.89 40.73
CA ASN A 3 25.42 10.14 40.05
C ASN A 3 24.10 10.93 39.81
N PRO A 4 23.91 12.14 40.39
CA PRO A 4 22.65 12.87 40.33
C PRO A 4 22.34 13.52 38.97
N TYR A 5 23.24 13.42 37.98
CA TYR A 5 23.10 14.12 36.69
C TYR A 5 22.40 13.33 35.57
N ASN A 6 21.82 12.16 35.87
CA ASN A 6 21.15 11.35 34.85
C ASN A 6 19.63 11.35 35.04
N GLN A 7 18.99 12.48 34.73
CA GLN A 7 17.52 12.54 34.59
C GLN A 7 17.15 12.50 33.10
N PRO A 8 16.22 11.62 32.67
CA PRO A 8 15.70 11.67 31.32
C PRO A 8 14.98 13.01 31.09
N PRO A 9 15.06 13.62 29.88
CA PRO A 9 14.44 14.91 29.63
C PRO A 9 12.93 14.80 29.87
N TYR A 10 12.41 15.67 30.73
CA TYR A 10 10.98 15.77 31.01
C TYR A 10 10.23 15.93 29.68
N GLN A 11 9.32 15.01 29.40
CA GLN A 11 8.31 15.20 28.36
C GLN A 11 7.47 16.41 28.81
N GLN A 12 7.56 17.52 28.08
CA GLN A 12 6.77 18.70 28.37
C GLN A 12 5.29 18.32 28.26
N GLN A 13 4.58 18.30 29.39
CA GLN A 13 3.12 18.20 29.39
C GLN A 13 2.56 19.43 28.67
N PRO A 14 1.56 19.29 27.78
CA PRO A 14 0.92 20.45 27.17
C PRO A 14 0.35 21.36 28.26
N PRO A 15 0.36 22.69 28.08
CA PRO A 15 -0.13 23.62 29.09
C PRO A 15 -1.56 23.28 29.51
N TYR A 16 -1.84 23.37 30.82
CA TYR A 16 -3.21 23.25 31.35
C TYR A 16 -4.13 24.20 30.58
N GLN A 17 -5.03 23.65 29.76
CA GLN A 17 -6.03 24.41 29.04
C GLN A 17 -7.07 24.91 30.05
N GLN A 18 -7.32 26.22 30.07
CA GLN A 18 -8.36 26.79 30.93
C GLN A 18 -9.74 26.25 30.53
N PRO A 19 -10.68 26.05 31.47
CA PRO A 19 -12.04 25.61 31.15
C PRO A 19 -12.75 26.69 30.32
N TYR A 20 -13.24 26.30 29.14
CA TYR A 20 -14.06 27.16 28.29
C TYR A 20 -15.38 27.53 29.00
N PRO A 21 -15.88 28.77 28.86
CA PRO A 21 -17.18 29.15 29.42
C PRO A 21 -18.29 28.24 28.88
N GLN A 22 -19.11 27.68 29.77
CA GLN A 22 -20.21 26.81 29.36
C GLN A 22 -21.29 27.64 28.67
N GLN A 23 -21.54 27.36 27.39
CA GLN A 23 -22.64 27.97 26.65
C GLN A 23 -23.99 27.34 27.09
N PRO A 24 -25.06 28.14 27.28
CA PRO A 24 -26.36 27.62 27.70
C PRO A 24 -26.90 26.61 26.68
N GLY A 25 -27.11 25.35 27.11
CA GLY A 25 -27.62 24.26 26.26
C GLY A 25 -26.73 23.02 26.17
N GLN A 26 -25.55 23.02 26.78
CA GLN A 26 -24.66 21.85 26.84
C GLN A 26 -25.10 20.90 27.96
N TYR A 27 -25.63 19.72 27.60
CA TYR A 27 -25.96 18.67 28.57
C TYR A 27 -24.67 18.06 29.17
N PRO A 28 -24.66 17.66 30.45
CA PRO A 28 -23.46 17.11 31.10
C PRO A 28 -22.98 15.84 30.37
N GLY A 29 -21.79 15.90 29.76
CA GLY A 29 -21.18 14.77 29.04
C GLY A 29 -20.86 15.03 27.57
N GLN A 30 -21.34 16.14 26.99
CA GLN A 30 -20.89 16.59 25.67
C GLN A 30 -19.61 17.42 25.82
N TYR A 31 -18.44 16.78 25.74
CA TYR A 31 -17.21 17.51 25.50
C TYR A 31 -17.30 18.13 24.10
N PRO A 32 -17.10 19.45 23.94
CA PRO A 32 -16.98 20.04 22.61
C PRO A 32 -15.87 19.31 21.86
N SER A 33 -16.22 18.66 20.75
CA SER A 33 -15.18 18.18 19.84
C SER A 33 -14.32 19.39 19.47
N PRO A 34 -12.99 19.36 19.70
CA PRO A 34 -12.12 20.47 19.28
C PRO A 34 -12.12 20.65 17.74
N TYR A 35 -12.74 19.72 17.02
CA TYR A 35 -13.05 19.81 15.61
C TYR A 35 -14.54 20.18 15.46
N PRO A 36 -14.87 21.45 15.19
CA PRO A 36 -16.25 21.90 14.91
C PRO A 36 -16.78 21.40 13.55
N VAL A 37 -15.91 20.78 12.74
CA VAL A 37 -16.22 20.15 11.46
C VAL A 37 -15.91 18.66 11.57
N ALA A 38 -16.82 17.82 11.08
CA ALA A 38 -16.58 16.38 10.97
C ALA A 38 -15.24 16.13 10.25
N PRO A 39 -14.44 15.12 10.67
CA PRO A 39 -13.21 14.79 9.98
C PRO A 39 -13.51 14.61 8.49
N PRO A 40 -12.64 15.10 7.59
CA PRO A 40 -12.88 14.99 6.16
C PRO A 40 -13.15 13.52 5.81
N PRO A 41 -14.12 13.23 4.93
CA PRO A 41 -14.43 11.86 4.56
C PRO A 41 -13.15 11.19 4.06
N PHE A 42 -12.95 9.93 4.45
CA PHE A 42 -11.79 9.20 3.95
C PHE A 42 -11.78 9.23 2.42
N PRO A 43 -10.61 9.29 1.78
CA PRO A 43 -10.54 9.31 0.34
C PRO A 43 -11.29 8.10 -0.25
N PRO A 44 -12.09 8.29 -1.32
CA PRO A 44 -12.77 7.19 -1.99
C PRO A 44 -11.75 6.19 -2.57
N TRP A 45 -12.18 4.97 -2.86
CA TRP A 45 -11.33 3.90 -3.38
C TRP A 45 -10.55 4.30 -4.64
N SER A 46 -11.10 5.19 -5.45
CA SER A 46 -10.40 5.78 -6.60
C SER A 46 -9.14 6.57 -6.19
N ASN A 47 -9.21 7.37 -5.14
CA ASN A 47 -8.08 8.14 -4.63
C ASN A 47 -7.05 7.23 -3.91
N LEU A 48 -7.52 6.11 -3.34
CA LEU A 48 -6.65 5.06 -2.80
C LEU A 48 -5.81 4.35 -3.86
N LEU A 49 -6.41 4.04 -5.01
CA LEU A 49 -5.79 3.21 -6.04
C LEU A 49 -5.10 4.03 -7.13
N PHE A 50 -5.54 5.27 -7.39
CA PHE A 50 -5.08 6.06 -8.56
C PHE A 50 -4.41 7.39 -8.22
N SER A 51 -4.12 7.66 -6.94
CA SER A 51 -3.40 8.86 -6.50
C SER A 51 -2.33 8.50 -5.49
N GLY A 52 -1.22 9.24 -5.47
CA GLY A 52 -0.21 9.14 -4.41
C GLY A 52 -0.54 9.96 -3.15
N GLN A 53 -1.64 10.73 -3.16
CA GLN A 53 -1.94 11.69 -2.11
C GLN A 53 -2.60 11.04 -0.89
N GLY A 54 -2.35 11.65 0.27
CA GLY A 54 -2.96 11.25 1.54
C GLY A 54 -2.24 10.12 2.27
N ARG A 55 -2.90 9.66 3.35
CA ARG A 55 -2.44 8.62 4.28
C ARG A 55 -3.38 7.42 4.22
N ILE A 56 -2.87 6.21 4.45
CA ILE A 56 -3.65 4.96 4.37
C ILE A 56 -3.58 4.19 5.69
N ASN A 57 -4.74 3.78 6.21
CA ASN A 57 -4.76 2.95 7.41
C ASN A 57 -4.32 1.50 7.09
N ARG A 58 -3.88 0.76 8.11
CA ARG A 58 -3.37 -0.61 7.94
C ARG A 58 -4.43 -1.57 7.37
N GLY A 59 -5.71 -1.38 7.73
CA GLY A 59 -6.81 -2.23 7.25
C GLY A 59 -7.03 -2.09 5.74
N LYS A 60 -7.05 -0.87 5.21
CA LYS A 60 -7.17 -0.60 3.77
C LYS A 60 -5.96 -1.08 3.00
N TRP A 61 -4.77 -0.97 3.59
CA TRP A 61 -3.55 -1.52 2.99
C TRP A 61 -3.64 -3.05 2.87
N TRP A 62 -4.00 -3.75 3.94
CA TRP A 62 -4.19 -5.21 3.90
C TRP A 62 -5.31 -5.64 2.96
N ALA A 63 -6.39 -4.86 2.85
CA ALA A 63 -7.45 -5.12 1.87
C ALA A 63 -6.92 -5.02 0.44
N ALA A 64 -6.12 -4.00 0.11
CA ALA A 64 -5.50 -3.86 -1.21
C ALA A 64 -4.56 -5.04 -1.52
N VAL A 65 -3.76 -5.48 -0.54
CA VAL A 65 -2.91 -6.68 -0.66
C VAL A 65 -3.78 -7.92 -0.90
N GLY A 66 -4.83 -8.14 -0.11
CA GLY A 66 -5.72 -9.28 -0.25
C GLY A 66 -6.44 -9.33 -1.60
N ILE A 67 -6.92 -8.18 -2.10
CA ILE A 67 -7.54 -8.07 -3.42
C ILE A 67 -6.53 -8.44 -4.51
N MET A 68 -5.29 -7.95 -4.41
CA MET A 68 -4.24 -8.26 -5.38
C MET A 68 -3.85 -9.74 -5.38
N LEU A 69 -3.74 -10.34 -4.19
CA LEU A 69 -3.48 -11.78 -4.07
C LEU A 69 -4.63 -12.61 -4.65
N GLY A 70 -5.88 -12.23 -4.35
CA GLY A 70 -7.07 -12.88 -4.91
C GLY A 70 -7.14 -12.76 -6.43
N ALA A 71 -6.88 -11.56 -6.97
CA ALA A 71 -6.83 -11.34 -8.42
C ALA A 71 -5.69 -12.14 -9.08
N GLY A 72 -4.53 -12.24 -8.43
CA GLY A 72 -3.42 -13.08 -8.88
C GLY A 72 -3.77 -14.58 -8.90
N LEU A 73 -4.50 -15.06 -7.88
CA LEU A 73 -5.00 -16.44 -7.84
C LEU A 73 -5.99 -16.70 -8.98
N VAL A 74 -6.96 -15.79 -9.19
CA VAL A 74 -7.92 -15.89 -10.29
C VAL A 74 -7.20 -15.92 -11.64
N LEU A 75 -6.20 -15.04 -11.83
CA LEU A 75 -5.37 -15.05 -13.04
C LEU A 75 -4.66 -16.39 -13.21
N ALA A 76 -4.05 -16.95 -12.17
CA ALA A 76 -3.38 -18.26 -12.24
C ALA A 76 -4.35 -19.38 -12.65
N LEU A 77 -5.59 -19.37 -12.14
CA LEU A 77 -6.63 -20.31 -12.54
C LEU A 77 -7.03 -20.14 -14.00
N ILE A 78 -7.20 -18.90 -14.48
CA ILE A 78 -7.48 -18.59 -15.88
C ILE A 78 -6.36 -19.13 -16.77
N ILE A 79 -5.10 -18.93 -16.38
CA ILE A 79 -3.93 -19.45 -17.12
C ILE A 79 -4.01 -20.97 -17.24
N GLY A 80 -4.24 -21.68 -16.13
CA GLY A 80 -4.36 -23.13 -16.12
C GLY A 80 -5.47 -23.63 -17.05
N VAL A 81 -6.64 -22.99 -17.01
CA VAL A 81 -7.78 -23.34 -17.87
C VAL A 81 -7.48 -23.07 -19.35
N VAL A 82 -6.97 -21.88 -19.68
CA VAL A 82 -6.72 -21.48 -21.08
C VAL A 82 -5.64 -22.35 -21.71
N VAL A 83 -4.54 -22.61 -20.99
CA VAL A 83 -3.46 -23.46 -21.50
C VAL A 83 -3.93 -24.91 -21.61
N GLY A 84 -4.63 -25.43 -20.60
CA GLY A 84 -5.16 -26.79 -20.59
C GLY A 84 -6.16 -27.05 -21.72
N LEU A 85 -7.16 -26.18 -21.89
CA LEU A 85 -8.14 -26.29 -22.96
C LEU A 85 -7.54 -26.02 -24.35
N GLY A 86 -6.63 -25.05 -24.44
CA GLY A 86 -5.91 -24.75 -25.68
C GLY A 86 -5.14 -25.96 -26.21
N GLY A 87 -4.45 -26.68 -25.32
CA GLY A 87 -3.77 -27.93 -25.67
C GLY A 87 -4.74 -29.06 -26.03
N ALA A 88 -5.78 -29.26 -25.23
CA ALA A 88 -6.73 -30.35 -25.43
C ALA A 88 -7.56 -30.22 -26.72
N ALA A 89 -8.02 -29.00 -27.05
CA ALA A 89 -8.91 -28.76 -28.18
C ALA A 89 -8.17 -28.36 -29.47
N GLY A 90 -7.03 -27.68 -29.36
CA GLY A 90 -6.34 -27.07 -30.50
C GLY A 90 -4.90 -27.53 -30.71
N GLY A 91 -4.40 -28.47 -29.89
CA GLY A 91 -3.01 -28.93 -29.94
C GLY A 91 -2.01 -27.76 -29.92
N GLN A 92 -0.98 -27.84 -30.77
CA GLN A 92 0.06 -26.81 -30.87
C GLN A 92 -0.49 -25.40 -31.15
N ARG A 93 -1.49 -25.28 -32.05
CA ARG A 93 -2.06 -23.98 -32.42
C ARG A 93 -2.87 -23.38 -31.29
N GLY A 94 -3.64 -24.21 -30.58
CA GLY A 94 -4.40 -23.78 -29.40
C GLY A 94 -3.50 -23.37 -28.24
N LEU A 95 -2.36 -24.05 -28.03
CA LEU A 95 -1.35 -23.63 -27.05
C LEU A 95 -0.73 -22.28 -27.38
N ILE A 96 -0.39 -22.02 -28.65
CA ILE A 96 0.17 -20.73 -29.07
C ILE A 96 -0.85 -19.61 -28.86
N ALA A 97 -2.09 -19.79 -29.34
CA ALA A 97 -3.14 -18.79 -29.18
C ALA A 97 -3.47 -18.52 -27.70
N GLY A 98 -3.61 -19.58 -26.90
CA GLY A 98 -3.83 -19.49 -25.46
C GLY A 98 -2.67 -18.82 -24.72
N GLY A 99 -1.43 -19.13 -25.12
CA GLY A 99 -0.22 -18.51 -24.56
C GLY A 99 -0.14 -17.00 -24.83
N ILE A 100 -0.48 -16.56 -26.05
CA ILE A 100 -0.53 -15.12 -26.37
C ILE A 100 -1.60 -14.42 -25.52
N PHE A 101 -2.81 -15.00 -25.44
CA PHE A 101 -3.90 -14.45 -24.64
C PHE A 101 -3.51 -14.31 -23.16
N VAL A 102 -2.95 -15.38 -22.58
CA VAL A 102 -2.43 -15.38 -21.21
C VAL A 102 -1.33 -14.34 -21.02
N GLY A 103 -0.38 -14.24 -21.97
CA GLY A 103 0.72 -13.28 -21.90
C GLY A 103 0.22 -11.83 -21.82
N VAL A 104 -0.79 -11.49 -22.63
CA VAL A 104 -1.42 -10.15 -22.60
C VAL A 104 -2.13 -9.89 -21.28
N LEU A 105 -2.92 -10.86 -20.78
CA LEU A 105 -3.60 -10.72 -19.48
C LEU A 105 -2.61 -10.57 -18.33
N TYR A 106 -1.53 -11.37 -18.35
CA TYR A 106 -0.47 -11.30 -17.35
C TYR A 106 0.22 -9.95 -17.35
N LEU A 107 0.58 -9.44 -18.54
CA LEU A 107 1.19 -8.12 -18.68
C LEU A 107 0.27 -7.01 -18.15
N ALA A 108 -1.02 -7.04 -18.52
CA ALA A 108 -1.99 -6.06 -18.03
C ALA A 108 -2.13 -6.11 -16.50
N PHE A 109 -2.23 -7.31 -15.92
CA PHE A 109 -2.27 -7.48 -14.46
C PHE A 109 -1.00 -6.94 -13.81
N PHE A 110 0.18 -7.21 -14.38
CA PHE A 110 1.45 -6.77 -13.84
C PHE A 110 1.58 -5.24 -13.81
N VAL A 111 1.12 -4.55 -14.86
CA VAL A 111 1.07 -3.09 -14.90
C VAL A 111 0.18 -2.53 -13.77
N VAL A 112 -1.01 -3.10 -13.59
CA VAL A 112 -1.93 -2.68 -12.52
C VAL A 112 -1.33 -2.99 -11.14
N ALA A 113 -0.69 -4.14 -10.98
CA ALA A 113 -0.02 -4.55 -9.75
C ALA A 113 1.08 -3.56 -9.35
N ILE A 114 1.98 -3.22 -10.28
CA ILE A 114 3.04 -2.23 -10.05
C ILE A 114 2.42 -0.90 -9.63
N TRP A 115 1.40 -0.43 -10.36
CA TRP A 115 0.77 0.86 -10.08
C TRP A 115 0.21 0.92 -8.65
N VAL A 116 -0.56 -0.08 -8.23
CA VAL A 116 -1.15 -0.11 -6.88
C VAL A 116 -0.06 -0.21 -5.80
N GLN A 117 1.02 -0.94 -6.04
CA GLN A 117 2.15 -1.02 -5.10
C GLN A 117 2.84 0.34 -4.96
N ILE A 118 3.04 1.08 -6.05
CA ILE A 118 3.58 2.45 -6.00
C ILE A 118 2.63 3.37 -5.25
N ALA A 119 1.35 3.39 -5.62
CA ALA A 119 0.36 4.29 -5.04
C ALA A 119 0.17 4.06 -3.53
N THR A 120 0.16 2.80 -3.08
CA THR A 120 0.05 2.45 -1.65
C THR A 120 1.37 2.66 -0.90
N GLY A 121 2.51 2.36 -1.54
CA GLY A 121 3.85 2.58 -1.00
C GLY A 121 4.12 4.05 -0.69
N ILE A 122 3.79 4.96 -1.61
CA ILE A 122 3.91 6.42 -1.40
C ILE A 122 3.10 6.85 -0.17
N LYS A 123 1.85 6.39 -0.02
CA LYS A 123 1.01 6.74 1.15
C LYS A 123 1.61 6.23 2.47
N ARG A 124 2.26 5.07 2.49
CA ARG A 124 2.95 4.53 3.68
C ARG A 124 4.24 5.28 4.01
N LEU A 125 4.86 5.92 3.02
CA LEU A 125 5.96 6.86 3.25
C LEU A 125 5.42 8.17 3.84
N HIS A 126 4.27 8.66 3.35
CA HIS A 126 3.59 9.81 3.94
C HIS A 126 3.10 9.58 5.38
N ASP A 127 2.78 8.35 5.76
CA ASP A 127 2.49 7.99 7.16
C ASP A 127 3.71 8.16 8.09
N ARG A 128 4.92 8.23 7.54
CA ARG A 128 6.19 8.42 8.28
C ARG A 128 6.82 9.78 8.00
N ASP A 129 6.04 10.71 7.42
CA ASP A 129 6.51 12.04 7.01
C ASP A 129 7.72 12.00 6.09
N LYS A 130 7.79 10.98 5.23
CA LYS A 130 8.80 10.83 4.17
C LYS A 130 8.19 11.13 2.81
N SER A 131 8.96 11.73 1.92
CA SER A 131 8.54 11.95 0.54
C SER A 131 8.42 10.62 -0.23
N GLY A 132 7.59 10.59 -1.28
CA GLY A 132 7.44 9.42 -2.14
C GLY A 132 8.74 8.96 -2.83
N HIS A 133 9.74 9.85 -2.98
CA HIS A 133 11.03 9.52 -3.59
C HIS A 133 11.81 8.43 -2.84
N TRP A 134 11.54 8.24 -1.54
CA TRP A 134 12.12 7.14 -0.79
C TRP A 134 11.75 5.77 -1.38
N LEU A 135 10.67 5.67 -2.16
CA LEU A 135 10.29 4.45 -2.85
C LEU A 135 11.36 3.98 -3.84
N TRP A 136 12.15 4.89 -4.44
CA TRP A 136 13.24 4.52 -5.34
C TRP A 136 14.28 3.66 -4.65
N LEU A 137 14.58 3.93 -3.38
CA LEU A 137 15.51 3.11 -2.61
C LEU A 137 14.96 1.68 -2.45
N PHE A 138 13.67 1.54 -2.18
CA PHE A 138 13.01 0.24 -2.00
C PHE A 138 12.81 -0.53 -3.31
N VAL A 139 12.86 0.13 -4.48
CA VAL A 139 12.70 -0.51 -5.79
C VAL A 139 14.06 -0.74 -6.47
N ALA A 140 14.91 0.28 -6.54
CA ALA A 140 16.17 0.23 -7.26
C ALA A 140 17.20 -0.68 -6.60
N VAL A 141 17.33 -0.63 -5.27
CA VAL A 141 18.32 -1.46 -4.55
C VAL A 141 18.08 -2.97 -4.77
N PRO A 142 16.89 -3.53 -4.50
CA PRO A 142 16.67 -4.96 -4.74
C PRO A 142 16.76 -5.31 -6.23
N LEU A 143 16.37 -4.42 -7.14
CA LEU A 143 16.50 -4.65 -8.58
C LEU A 143 17.96 -4.77 -9.01
N VAL A 144 18.82 -3.86 -8.57
CA VAL A 144 20.27 -3.89 -8.87
C VAL A 144 20.90 -5.16 -8.30
N LEU A 145 20.58 -5.51 -7.05
CA LEU A 145 21.08 -6.75 -6.43
C LEU A 145 20.62 -8.00 -7.18
N TYR A 146 19.36 -8.02 -7.64
CA TYR A 146 18.83 -9.12 -8.46
C TYR A 146 19.59 -9.26 -9.79
N VAL A 147 19.84 -8.17 -10.50
CA VAL A 147 20.58 -8.18 -11.77
C VAL A 147 22.01 -8.65 -11.57
N ILE A 148 22.71 -8.16 -10.54
CA ILE A 148 24.07 -8.60 -10.24
C ILE A 148 24.10 -10.09 -9.92
N GLY A 149 23.21 -10.57 -9.04
CA GLY A 149 23.14 -11.98 -8.69
C GLY A 149 22.86 -12.87 -9.90
N TYR A 150 21.93 -12.46 -10.77
CA TYR A 150 21.65 -13.17 -12.01
C TYR A 150 22.86 -13.20 -12.95
N ALA A 151 23.56 -12.06 -13.11
CA ALA A 151 24.76 -11.96 -13.93
C ALA A 151 25.90 -12.87 -13.44
N LEU A 152 26.07 -13.01 -12.13
CA LEU A 152 27.07 -13.91 -11.55
C LEU A 152 26.74 -15.39 -11.84
N ILE A 153 25.45 -15.78 -11.73
CA ILE A 153 25.01 -17.15 -11.99
C ILE A 153 25.25 -17.59 -13.44
N ILE A 154 25.12 -16.67 -14.40
CA ILE A 154 25.31 -16.99 -15.84
C ILE A 154 26.77 -16.85 -16.30
N ALA A 155 27.65 -16.30 -15.46
CA ALA A 155 29.06 -16.09 -15.76
C ALA A 155 29.96 -17.27 -15.35
N ASP A 156 29.41 -18.23 -14.60
CA ASP A 156 30.01 -19.53 -14.27
C ASP A 156 29.67 -20.59 -15.35
#